data_AF-A0A9X3MRN0-F1
#
_entry.id   AF-A0A9X3MRN0-F1
#
_cell.length_a   1.000
_cell.length_b   1.000
_cell.length_c   1.000
_cell.angle_alpha   90.00
_cell.angle_beta   90.00
_cell.angle_gamma   90.00
#
_symmetry.space_group_name_H-M   'P 1'
#
loop_
_entity.id
_entity.type
_entity.pdbx_description
1 polymer ?
#
loop_
_entity_poly.entity_id
_entity_poly.type
_entity_poly.pdbx_seq_one_letter_code
_entity_poly.pdbx_strand_id
1 'polypeptide(L)'
;MRPLTAVLAALAVALTPAATAAAKPVSVAYDESFNAIAYTSGRVLVAEPDPFGAPAIVVREKQLADAGDRVLLEIPYSKGVPDVSLAANATGFLVALRDDAGDRVILGDYDGRQHAVVDCAAPPPADDAPSITVTAGTRGFAFAGARCGPAAVATIGADGTLTPIAGDGPAPRNEELAYAEPYLAIPLQDSVRVIDVTTGAQRRLPPGYVRGDTAVAVLADGTLVMDTSTLDGLPRPGLYTWPASAPTPTFVSARGSGATVRAVGRRIVFEADPPRLIDLDAATSRALGAPGLGLPSLLGFDGRHVALRGFSCSGARQVTVLDLDEPTAPGAAPGCPVRFDQTSLRFDRSGRAHTRVLCANGCRAQVSLVEQSTEQRPCDALDDTGTHPCRTVARARLNLPSTATAHARTLTFALTGTGRRLRRRNAHTLDVRTSFGGNFGLARHGELREVAL
;
A
#
# COMPACT_ATOMS: atom_id res chain seq x y z
N MET A 1 39.66 -14.91 74.60
CA MET A 1 39.95 -14.19 73.34
C MET A 1 40.16 -15.21 72.22
N ARG A 2 39.15 -15.40 71.36
CA ARG A 2 39.17 -16.08 70.04
C ARG A 2 37.77 -15.88 69.40
N PRO A 3 37.65 -15.90 68.07
CA PRO A 3 36.96 -14.84 67.33
C PRO A 3 35.53 -15.18 66.89
N LEU A 4 34.74 -14.14 66.61
CA LEU A 4 33.46 -14.18 65.91
C LEU A 4 33.66 -14.69 64.47
N THR A 5 32.91 -15.71 64.09
CA THR A 5 32.66 -16.09 62.70
C THR A 5 31.25 -15.64 62.33
N ALA A 6 31.15 -14.51 61.62
CA ALA A 6 29.90 -14.08 60.98
C ALA A 6 29.83 -14.69 59.59
N VAL A 7 28.84 -15.56 59.36
CA VAL A 7 28.51 -16.12 58.04
C VAL A 7 27.54 -15.15 57.36
N LEU A 8 28.01 -14.44 56.34
CA LEU A 8 27.17 -13.66 55.42
C LEU A 8 26.54 -14.61 54.39
N ALA A 9 25.22 -14.75 54.42
CA ALA A 9 24.45 -15.35 53.33
C ALA A 9 24.18 -14.26 52.27
N ALA A 10 24.77 -14.40 51.08
CA ALA A 10 24.49 -13.55 49.94
C ALA A 10 23.18 -14.02 49.27
N LEU A 11 22.13 -13.19 49.37
CA LEU A 11 20.86 -13.40 48.67
C LEU A 11 21.02 -12.87 47.22
N ALA A 12 21.26 -13.77 46.27
CA ALA A 12 21.23 -13.43 44.85
C ALA A 12 19.76 -13.34 44.38
N VAL A 13 19.22 -12.12 44.34
CA VAL A 13 17.92 -11.84 43.73
C VAL A 13 18.09 -11.93 42.21
N ALA A 14 17.62 -13.02 41.62
CA ALA A 14 17.48 -13.16 40.17
C ALA A 14 16.38 -12.20 39.69
N LEU A 15 16.77 -11.01 39.24
CA LEU A 15 15.91 -10.10 38.50
C LEU A 15 15.68 -10.67 37.11
N THR A 16 14.59 -11.41 36.91
CA THR A 16 14.07 -11.69 35.57
C THR A 16 13.56 -10.38 34.97
N PRO A 17 14.04 -9.95 33.79
CA PRO A 17 13.49 -8.77 33.15
C PRO A 17 12.01 -9.03 32.84
N ALA A 18 11.14 -8.14 33.34
CA ALA A 18 9.74 -8.14 32.98
C ALA A 18 9.66 -8.04 31.46
N ALA A 19 9.03 -9.04 30.82
CA ALA A 19 8.78 -9.00 29.39
C ALA A 19 7.92 -7.76 29.11
N THR A 20 8.53 -6.71 28.56
CA THR A 20 7.82 -5.56 28.02
C THR A 20 6.89 -6.10 26.94
N ALA A 21 5.58 -6.02 27.20
CA ALA A 21 4.58 -6.38 26.22
C ALA A 21 4.83 -5.54 24.95
N ALA A 22 5.07 -6.21 23.82
CA ALA A 22 5.18 -5.55 22.53
C ALA A 22 3.93 -4.70 22.27
N ALA A 23 4.09 -3.46 21.77
CA ALA A 23 2.91 -2.65 21.50
C ALA A 23 2.10 -3.32 20.38
N LYS A 24 0.79 -3.30 20.57
CA LYS A 24 -0.12 -3.93 19.63
C LYS A 24 -0.14 -3.09 18.35
N PRO A 25 -0.07 -3.71 17.15
CA PRO A 25 -0.30 -2.99 15.90
C PRO A 25 -1.60 -2.19 15.97
N VAL A 26 -1.55 -0.96 15.47
CA VAL A 26 -2.71 -0.07 15.47
C VAL A 26 -3.35 -0.11 14.10
N SER A 27 -4.64 -0.43 14.06
CA SER A 27 -5.42 -0.54 12.83
C SER A 27 -6.57 0.46 12.84
N VAL A 28 -6.77 1.16 11.73
CA VAL A 28 -7.91 2.06 11.52
C VAL A 28 -8.64 1.67 10.25
N ALA A 29 -9.97 1.56 10.35
CA ALA A 29 -10.84 1.25 9.23
C ALA A 29 -11.05 2.47 8.33
N TYR A 30 -11.28 2.22 7.04
CA TYR A 30 -11.63 3.24 6.05
C TYR A 30 -12.65 2.69 5.05
N ASP A 31 -13.40 3.57 4.38
CA ASP A 31 -14.44 3.21 3.40
C ASP A 31 -13.83 2.90 2.02
N GLU A 32 -14.55 2.19 1.14
CA GLU A 32 -14.11 1.88 -0.22
C GLU A 32 -14.21 3.08 -1.18
N SER A 33 -14.97 4.11 -0.81
CA SER A 33 -15.28 5.28 -1.65
C SER A 33 -14.16 6.33 -1.75
N PHE A 34 -12.97 6.07 -1.22
CA PHE A 34 -11.87 7.05 -1.26
C PHE A 34 -11.22 7.14 -2.65
N ASN A 35 -10.79 8.35 -3.00
CA ASN A 35 -10.02 8.65 -4.21
C ASN A 35 -8.51 8.51 -3.97
N ALA A 36 -8.03 8.95 -2.80
CA ALA A 36 -6.61 8.88 -2.44
C ALA A 36 -6.41 8.65 -0.95
N ILE A 37 -5.29 8.02 -0.58
CA ILE A 37 -4.93 7.73 0.80
C ILE A 37 -3.44 7.92 1.02
N ALA A 38 -3.06 8.56 2.12
CA ALA A 38 -1.67 8.80 2.50
C ALA A 38 -1.43 8.47 3.98
N TYR A 39 -0.19 8.17 4.32
CA TYR A 39 0.25 7.93 5.69
C TYR A 39 1.43 8.82 6.05
N THR A 40 1.43 9.33 7.28
CA THR A 40 2.61 9.94 7.89
C THR A 40 2.50 9.98 9.40
N SER A 41 3.62 9.81 10.12
CA SER A 41 3.76 10.21 11.53
C SER A 41 2.60 9.77 12.44
N GLY A 42 2.12 8.54 12.27
CA GLY A 42 1.00 7.99 13.06
C GLY A 42 -0.40 8.50 12.67
N ARG A 43 -0.55 9.09 11.50
CA ARG A 43 -1.81 9.62 10.93
C ARG A 43 -2.07 8.98 9.58
N VAL A 44 -3.34 8.75 9.28
CA VAL A 44 -3.80 8.33 7.95
C VAL A 44 -4.70 9.42 7.42
N LEU A 45 -4.41 9.90 6.21
CA LEU A 45 -5.26 10.85 5.51
C LEU A 45 -6.00 10.15 4.38
N VAL A 46 -7.28 10.42 4.25
CA VAL A 46 -8.14 9.88 3.20
C VAL A 46 -8.80 11.05 2.48
N ALA A 47 -8.71 11.09 1.16
CA ALA A 47 -9.49 11.98 0.32
C ALA A 47 -10.64 11.18 -0.28
N GLU A 48 -11.88 11.59 0.00
CA GLU A 48 -13.09 10.88 -0.40
C GLU A 48 -14.17 11.87 -0.88
N PRO A 49 -15.15 11.45 -1.69
CA PRO A 49 -16.30 12.28 -2.02
C PRO A 49 -17.10 12.63 -0.77
N ASP A 50 -17.73 13.81 -0.78
CA ASP A 50 -18.62 14.22 0.31
C ASP A 50 -19.71 13.15 0.57
N PRO A 51 -19.86 12.70 1.83
CA PRO A 51 -20.78 11.60 2.16
C PRO A 51 -22.26 11.98 2.00
N PHE A 52 -22.58 13.27 1.89
CA PHE A 52 -23.94 13.78 1.68
C PHE A 52 -24.24 14.10 0.21
N GLY A 53 -23.31 13.77 -0.70
CA GLY A 53 -23.47 13.90 -2.14
C GLY A 53 -23.22 15.31 -2.67
N ALA A 54 -22.64 16.21 -1.88
CA ALA A 54 -22.13 17.47 -2.42
C ALA A 54 -21.00 17.18 -3.43
N PRO A 55 -20.86 17.96 -4.50
CA PRO A 55 -19.75 17.79 -5.44
C PRO A 55 -18.48 18.36 -4.81
N ALA A 56 -17.94 17.68 -3.81
CA ALA A 56 -16.73 18.06 -3.10
C ALA A 56 -15.91 16.82 -2.71
N ILE A 57 -14.59 16.98 -2.72
CA ILE A 57 -13.66 16.03 -2.11
C ILE A 57 -13.33 16.51 -0.70
N VAL A 58 -13.51 15.63 0.27
CA VAL A 58 -13.24 15.84 1.68
C VAL A 58 -11.96 15.12 2.05
N VAL A 59 -10.96 15.86 2.54
CA VAL A 59 -9.75 15.28 3.11
C VAL A 59 -9.97 15.12 4.61
N ARG A 60 -9.95 13.87 5.07
CA ARG A 60 -10.12 13.49 6.48
C ARG A 60 -8.83 12.96 7.06
N GLU A 61 -8.56 13.35 8.29
CA GLU A 61 -7.61 12.72 9.16
C GLU A 61 -8.27 11.62 9.98
N LYS A 62 -7.71 10.42 9.90
CA LYS A 62 -8.00 9.30 10.78
C LYS A 62 -6.83 9.13 11.75
N GLN A 63 -7.05 9.47 13.01
CA GLN A 63 -6.02 9.36 14.05
C GLN A 63 -5.94 7.93 14.58
N LEU A 64 -4.73 7.37 14.58
CA LEU A 64 -4.51 5.99 15.01
C LEU A 64 -4.71 5.80 16.53
N ALA A 65 -4.36 6.79 17.33
CA ALA A 65 -4.30 6.68 18.79
C ALA A 65 -5.68 6.56 19.45
N ASP A 66 -6.68 7.26 18.92
CA ASP A 66 -8.01 7.42 19.53
C ASP A 66 -9.17 7.14 18.55
N ALA A 67 -8.86 6.67 17.34
CA ALA A 67 -9.81 6.53 16.24
C ALA A 67 -10.56 7.83 15.91
N GLY A 68 -9.94 8.98 16.19
CA GLY A 68 -10.46 10.28 15.84
C GLY A 68 -10.64 10.43 14.33
N ASP A 69 -11.71 11.12 13.95
CA ASP A 69 -12.06 11.40 12.56
C ASP A 69 -12.34 12.89 12.41
N ARG A 70 -11.49 13.58 11.65
CA ARG A 70 -11.53 15.04 11.52
C ARG A 70 -11.42 15.45 10.07
N VAL A 71 -12.35 16.28 9.61
CA VAL A 71 -12.24 16.95 8.31
C VAL A 71 -11.16 18.02 8.39
N LEU A 72 -10.20 17.98 7.47
CA LEU A 72 -9.12 18.96 7.35
C LEU A 72 -9.39 19.97 6.24
N LEU A 73 -10.02 19.53 5.15
CA LEU A 73 -10.19 20.32 3.94
C LEU A 73 -11.38 19.79 3.13
N GLU A 74 -12.14 20.71 2.54
CA GLU A 74 -13.19 20.42 1.58
C GLU A 74 -12.90 21.17 0.27
N ILE A 75 -12.88 20.45 -0.84
CA ILE A 75 -12.52 20.97 -2.16
C ILE A 75 -13.71 20.77 -3.10
N PRO A 76 -14.46 21.82 -3.45
CA PRO A 76 -15.60 21.68 -4.37
C PRO A 76 -15.11 21.27 -5.76
N TYR A 77 -15.82 20.46 -6.51
CA TYR A 77 -15.53 20.15 -7.91
C TYR A 77 -16.76 20.37 -8.78
N SER A 78 -16.58 20.51 -10.09
CA SER A 78 -17.64 20.93 -11.00
C SER A 78 -18.52 19.76 -11.46
N LYS A 79 -17.93 18.74 -12.09
CA LYS A 79 -18.63 17.57 -12.62
C LYS A 79 -17.68 16.37 -12.76
N GLY A 80 -18.24 15.16 -12.63
CA GLY A 80 -17.46 13.92 -12.64
C GLY A 80 -16.70 13.72 -11.33
N VAL A 81 -16.27 12.49 -11.05
CA VAL A 81 -15.37 12.25 -9.92
C VAL A 81 -13.99 12.74 -10.36
N PRO A 82 -13.37 13.70 -9.65
CA PRO A 82 -12.07 14.21 -10.04
C PRO A 82 -10.98 13.15 -9.85
N ASP A 83 -9.90 13.29 -10.60
CA ASP A 83 -8.64 12.63 -10.31
C ASP A 83 -7.98 13.30 -9.10
N VAL A 84 -7.54 12.51 -8.12
CA VAL A 84 -7.06 12.99 -6.83
C VAL A 84 -5.76 12.29 -6.47
N SER A 85 -4.75 13.08 -6.10
CA SER A 85 -3.50 12.58 -5.53
C SER A 85 -3.25 13.22 -4.17
N LEU A 86 -2.73 12.45 -3.21
CA LEU A 86 -2.56 12.87 -1.82
C LEU A 86 -1.20 12.41 -1.29
N ALA A 87 -0.47 13.34 -0.68
CA ALA A 87 0.78 13.08 0.03
C ALA A 87 0.75 13.76 1.39
N ALA A 88 1.41 13.18 2.38
CA ALA A 88 1.43 13.71 3.75
C ALA A 88 2.81 13.51 4.39
N ASN A 89 3.25 14.47 5.18
CA ASN A 89 4.45 14.37 6.01
C ASN A 89 4.18 14.96 7.41
N ALA A 90 5.23 15.12 8.22
CA ALA A 90 5.09 15.65 9.57
C ALA A 90 4.66 17.13 9.63
N THR A 91 4.85 17.90 8.56
CA THR A 91 4.54 19.35 8.51
C THR A 91 3.14 19.63 8.01
N GLY A 92 2.60 18.80 7.10
CA GLY A 92 1.25 18.96 6.57
C GLY A 92 0.89 17.89 5.55
N PHE A 93 0.04 18.27 4.60
CA PHE A 93 -0.35 17.44 3.46
C PHE A 93 -0.46 18.25 2.18
N LEU A 94 -0.27 17.58 1.05
CA LEU A 94 -0.46 18.14 -0.28
C LEU A 94 -1.53 17.31 -0.98
N VAL A 95 -2.56 17.97 -1.47
CA VAL A 95 -3.60 17.35 -2.29
C VAL A 95 -3.62 18.01 -3.66
N ALA A 96 -3.65 17.18 -4.70
CA ALA A 96 -3.88 17.62 -6.06
C ALA A 96 -5.21 17.08 -6.56
N LEU A 97 -5.95 17.94 -7.26
CA LEU A 97 -7.21 17.61 -7.91
C LEU A 97 -7.15 18.00 -9.38
N ARG A 98 -7.67 17.14 -10.23
CA ARG A 98 -7.98 17.46 -11.62
C ARG A 98 -9.43 17.15 -11.94
N ASP A 99 -10.12 18.14 -12.50
CA ASP A 99 -11.47 18.01 -13.01
C ASP A 99 -11.63 18.76 -14.36
N ASP A 100 -12.87 18.83 -14.83
CA ASP A 100 -13.27 19.58 -16.02
C ASP A 100 -13.09 21.09 -15.88
N ALA A 101 -13.03 21.61 -14.64
CA ALA A 101 -12.81 23.03 -14.39
C ALA A 101 -11.32 23.38 -14.44
N GLY A 102 -10.43 22.46 -14.04
CA GLY A 102 -8.99 22.62 -14.20
C GLY A 102 -8.14 21.83 -13.22
N ASP A 103 -6.98 22.39 -12.89
CA ASP A 103 -6.00 21.77 -12.00
C ASP A 103 -5.89 22.59 -10.72
N ARG A 104 -5.91 21.89 -9.58
CA ARG A 104 -5.74 22.49 -8.25
C ARG A 104 -4.74 21.70 -7.44
N VAL A 105 -3.81 22.41 -6.81
CA VAL A 105 -2.83 21.86 -5.87
C VAL A 105 -2.90 22.68 -4.61
N ILE A 106 -3.28 22.05 -3.49
CA ILE A 106 -3.53 22.72 -2.21
C ILE A 106 -2.59 22.13 -1.17
N LEU A 107 -1.78 22.99 -0.58
CA LEU A 107 -1.00 22.69 0.62
C LEU A 107 -1.90 22.92 1.84
N GLY A 108 -2.04 21.91 2.69
CA GLY A 108 -2.82 21.99 3.92
C GLY A 108 -2.01 21.65 5.15
N ASP A 109 -2.34 22.32 6.25
CA ASP A 109 -1.79 22.07 7.58
C ASP A 109 -2.78 21.24 8.40
N TYR A 110 -2.26 20.53 9.41
CA TYR A 110 -3.11 19.77 10.33
C TYR A 110 -3.95 20.65 11.28
N ASP A 111 -3.77 21.97 11.29
CA ASP A 111 -4.64 22.88 12.04
C ASP A 111 -5.83 23.38 11.20
N GLY A 112 -5.94 22.96 9.94
CA GLY A 112 -6.99 23.35 9.00
C GLY A 112 -6.64 24.59 8.16
N ARG A 113 -5.44 25.17 8.31
CA ARG A 113 -4.95 26.18 7.36
C ARG A 113 -4.68 25.54 6.01
N GLN A 114 -4.92 26.30 4.95
CA GLN A 114 -4.74 25.85 3.59
C GLN A 114 -4.21 26.98 2.71
N HIS A 115 -3.39 26.60 1.73
CA HIS A 115 -2.81 27.50 0.75
C HIS A 115 -2.89 26.85 -0.63
N ALA A 116 -3.63 27.49 -1.54
CA ALA A 116 -3.65 27.08 -2.94
C ALA A 116 -2.30 27.43 -3.58
N VAL A 117 -1.58 26.40 -4.05
CA VAL A 117 -0.29 26.52 -4.73
C VAL A 117 -0.48 26.62 -6.23
N VAL A 118 -1.44 25.86 -6.76
CA VAL A 118 -1.91 25.94 -8.14
C VAL A 118 -3.42 26.00 -8.09
N ASP A 119 -4.00 26.97 -8.80
CA ASP A 119 -5.44 27.05 -9.03
C ASP A 119 -5.64 27.72 -10.39
N CYS A 120 -6.05 26.94 -11.38
CA CYS A 120 -6.22 27.44 -12.73
C CYS A 120 -7.38 26.77 -13.44
N ALA A 121 -8.00 27.54 -14.34
CA ALA A 121 -8.83 26.96 -15.37
C ALA A 121 -7.95 26.33 -16.45
N ALA A 122 -8.19 25.07 -16.77
CA ALA A 122 -7.52 24.37 -17.88
C ALA A 122 -8.59 23.81 -18.83
N PRO A 123 -8.32 23.73 -20.14
CA PRO A 123 -9.23 23.06 -21.07
C PRO A 123 -9.48 21.62 -20.59
N PRO A 124 -10.66 21.03 -20.88
CA PRO A 124 -10.98 19.66 -20.47
C PRO A 124 -9.83 18.70 -20.77
N PRO A 125 -9.52 17.74 -19.89
CA PRO A 125 -8.42 16.83 -20.11
C PRO A 125 -8.64 16.07 -21.42
N ALA A 126 -7.58 15.91 -22.21
CA ALA A 126 -7.58 14.87 -23.23
C ALA A 126 -7.67 13.51 -22.52
N ASP A 127 -8.24 12.50 -23.20
CA ASP A 127 -8.43 11.16 -22.62
C ASP A 127 -7.12 10.51 -22.12
N ASP A 128 -5.95 11.01 -22.56
CA ASP A 128 -4.61 10.56 -22.19
C ASP A 128 -3.80 11.56 -21.34
N ALA A 129 -4.46 12.59 -20.77
CA ALA A 129 -3.77 13.58 -19.93
C ALA A 129 -3.27 12.93 -18.62
N PRO A 130 -1.95 13.00 -18.31
CA PRO A 130 -1.38 12.31 -17.15
C PRO A 130 -1.84 12.95 -15.83
N SER A 131 -2.28 12.14 -14.87
CA SER A 131 -2.74 12.55 -13.54
C SER A 131 -1.76 13.49 -12.83
N ILE A 132 -2.26 14.39 -11.98
CA ILE A 132 -1.35 15.21 -11.14
C ILE A 132 -0.81 14.31 -10.04
N THR A 133 0.49 14.12 -10.00
CA THR A 133 1.15 13.32 -8.97
C THR A 133 1.68 14.23 -7.87
N VAL A 134 1.46 13.85 -6.61
CA VAL A 134 2.13 14.47 -5.45
C VAL A 134 2.96 13.46 -4.68
N THR A 135 4.06 13.91 -4.09
CA THR A 135 4.89 13.09 -3.21
C THR A 135 5.39 13.93 -2.03
N ALA A 136 5.57 13.28 -0.88
CA ALA A 136 6.02 13.91 0.34
C ALA A 136 7.51 13.68 0.52
N GLY A 137 8.23 14.75 0.87
CA GLY A 137 9.53 14.66 1.50
C GLY A 137 9.39 14.60 3.03
N THR A 138 10.51 14.75 3.72
CA THR A 138 10.63 14.89 5.17
C THR A 138 9.87 16.10 5.69
N ARG A 139 9.93 17.24 4.97
CA ARG A 139 9.34 18.52 5.42
C ARG A 139 8.58 19.26 4.32
N GLY A 140 8.94 19.05 3.07
CA GLY A 140 8.30 19.64 1.90
C GLY A 140 7.57 18.61 1.06
N PHE A 141 7.16 19.05 -0.12
CA PHE A 141 6.45 18.23 -1.10
C PHE A 141 7.01 18.45 -2.50
N ALA A 142 6.72 17.53 -3.39
CA ALA A 142 6.92 17.72 -4.82
C ALA A 142 5.67 17.29 -5.58
N PHE A 143 5.42 17.93 -6.72
CA PHE A 143 4.34 17.54 -7.61
C PHE A 143 4.74 17.65 -9.07
N ALA A 144 4.03 16.92 -9.92
CA ALA A 144 4.24 16.90 -11.37
C ALA A 144 2.92 16.69 -12.11
N GLY A 145 2.91 17.06 -13.39
CA GLY A 145 1.79 16.78 -14.29
C GLY A 145 0.69 17.83 -14.29
N ALA A 146 0.82 18.91 -13.50
CA ALA A 146 -0.10 20.04 -13.59
C ALA A 146 -0.06 20.68 -15.00
N ARG A 147 -1.24 20.93 -15.59
CA ARG A 147 -1.43 21.53 -16.92
C ARG A 147 -1.11 23.01 -16.95
N CYS A 148 -1.00 23.61 -15.78
CA CYS A 148 -0.74 25.02 -15.56
C CYS A 148 0.17 25.20 -14.35
N GLY A 149 0.58 26.44 -14.12
CA GLY A 149 1.53 26.79 -13.07
C GLY A 149 2.93 27.01 -13.66
N PRO A 150 3.92 27.27 -12.81
CA PRO A 150 5.21 27.79 -13.25
C PRO A 150 6.11 26.74 -13.91
N ALA A 151 5.84 25.45 -13.70
CA ALA A 151 6.58 24.34 -14.33
C ALA A 151 5.79 23.03 -14.30
N ALA A 152 6.21 22.09 -15.15
CA ALA A 152 5.67 20.72 -15.19
C ALA A 152 6.04 19.89 -13.95
N VAL A 153 7.10 20.27 -13.24
CA VAL A 153 7.53 19.69 -11.96
C VAL A 153 7.93 20.83 -11.03
N ALA A 154 7.48 20.78 -9.78
CA ALA A 154 7.86 21.76 -8.77
C ALA A 154 7.99 21.12 -7.39
N THR A 155 8.73 21.80 -6.51
CA THR A 155 8.82 21.47 -5.08
C THR A 155 8.20 22.58 -4.26
N ILE A 156 7.70 22.23 -3.09
CA ILE A 156 7.11 23.12 -2.11
C ILE A 156 7.91 22.95 -0.83
N GLY A 157 8.58 24.02 -0.40
CA GLY A 157 9.31 24.06 0.86
C GLY A 157 8.39 23.93 2.06
N ALA A 158 8.96 23.67 3.24
CA ALA A 158 8.20 23.62 4.49
C ALA A 158 7.54 24.96 4.87
N ASP A 159 8.04 26.06 4.31
CA ASP A 159 7.53 27.42 4.41
C ASP A 159 6.44 27.73 3.36
N GLY A 160 6.08 26.75 2.53
CA GLY A 160 5.16 26.92 1.40
C GLY A 160 5.80 27.49 0.14
N THR A 161 7.11 27.76 0.13
CA THR A 161 7.79 28.34 -1.04
C THR A 161 7.77 27.37 -2.21
N LEU A 162 7.12 27.78 -3.30
CA LEU A 162 7.08 27.04 -4.56
C LEU A 162 8.35 27.28 -5.37
N THR A 163 9.11 26.21 -5.62
CA THR A 163 10.33 26.23 -6.44
C THR A 163 10.15 25.38 -7.69
N PRO A 164 10.04 26.00 -8.88
CA PRO A 164 9.96 25.29 -10.16
C PRO A 164 11.24 24.49 -10.42
N ILE A 165 11.10 23.25 -10.88
CA ILE A 165 12.23 22.43 -11.29
C ILE A 165 12.40 22.54 -12.80
N ALA A 166 13.50 23.17 -13.24
CA ALA A 166 13.82 23.28 -14.65
C ALA A 166 13.95 21.89 -15.30
N GLY A 167 13.35 21.71 -16.47
CA GLY A 167 13.51 20.49 -17.23
C GLY A 167 13.29 20.63 -18.72
N ASP A 168 14.16 19.97 -19.47
CA ASP A 168 14.22 20.01 -20.93
C ASP A 168 13.41 18.86 -21.57
N GLY A 169 12.36 18.36 -20.91
CA GLY A 169 11.69 17.12 -21.31
C GLY A 169 10.19 17.10 -21.05
N PRO A 170 9.46 16.19 -21.73
CA PRO A 170 8.03 15.99 -21.49
C PRO A 170 7.78 15.64 -20.03
N ALA A 171 6.59 16.01 -19.53
CA ALA A 171 6.15 15.63 -18.19
C ALA A 171 6.36 14.11 -17.96
N PRO A 172 6.72 13.69 -16.74
CA PRO A 172 6.85 12.28 -16.42
C PRO A 172 5.55 11.56 -16.81
N ARG A 173 5.66 10.50 -17.62
CA ARG A 173 4.50 9.66 -17.99
C ARG A 173 4.08 8.73 -16.85
N ASN A 174 4.96 8.50 -15.88
CA ASN A 174 4.75 7.56 -14.80
C ASN A 174 4.74 8.32 -13.47
N GLU A 175 3.68 8.05 -12.72
CA GLU A 175 3.10 8.87 -11.65
C GLU A 175 3.80 8.69 -10.29
N GLU A 176 5.09 8.37 -10.25
CA GLU A 176 5.80 8.15 -8.99
C GLU A 176 7.06 9.02 -8.88
N LEU A 177 6.85 10.29 -8.52
CA LEU A 177 7.93 11.11 -7.99
C LEU A 177 8.40 10.50 -6.65
N ALA A 178 9.71 10.50 -6.42
CA ALA A 178 10.28 10.18 -5.12
C ALA A 178 11.07 11.36 -4.58
N TYR A 179 10.73 11.80 -3.37
CA TYR A 179 11.34 12.98 -2.77
C TYR A 179 11.86 12.66 -1.37
N ALA A 180 13.14 12.94 -1.16
CA ALA A 180 13.79 12.91 0.15
C ALA A 180 14.82 14.02 0.16
N GLU A 181 14.51 15.12 0.84
CA GLU A 181 15.28 16.35 0.78
C GLU A 181 16.77 16.09 1.06
N PRO A 182 17.67 16.73 0.28
CA PRO A 182 17.39 17.68 -0.80
C PRO A 182 17.15 17.03 -2.18
N TYR A 183 17.01 15.71 -2.27
CA TYR A 183 16.98 15.00 -3.55
C TYR A 183 15.57 14.68 -4.03
N LEU A 184 15.31 14.99 -5.30
CA LEU A 184 14.12 14.61 -6.04
C LEU A 184 14.50 13.67 -7.18
N ALA A 185 13.90 12.48 -7.21
CA ALA A 185 13.98 11.55 -8.33
C ALA A 185 12.71 11.67 -9.19
N ILE A 186 12.93 11.88 -10.49
CA ILE A 186 11.90 12.06 -11.51
C ILE A 186 12.06 10.91 -12.52
N PRO A 187 11.15 9.93 -12.53
CA PRO A 187 11.10 8.93 -13.59
C PRO A 187 10.83 9.58 -14.94
N LEU A 188 11.61 9.19 -15.94
CA LEU A 188 11.42 9.55 -17.34
C LEU A 188 11.03 8.29 -18.12
N GLN A 189 10.76 8.42 -19.42
CA GLN A 189 10.33 7.29 -20.26
C GLN A 189 11.32 6.12 -20.25
N ASP A 190 12.63 6.41 -20.20
CA ASP A 190 13.72 5.43 -20.34
C ASP A 190 14.88 5.67 -19.35
N SER A 191 14.69 6.52 -18.35
CA SER A 191 15.75 7.02 -17.48
C SER A 191 15.15 7.53 -16.16
N VAL A 192 16.00 7.78 -15.16
CA VAL A 192 15.64 8.55 -13.97
C VAL A 192 16.54 9.77 -13.91
N ARG A 193 15.95 10.93 -13.62
CA ARG A 193 16.70 12.13 -13.30
C ARG A 193 16.64 12.37 -11.80
N VAL A 194 17.80 12.42 -11.15
CA VAL A 194 17.95 12.76 -9.73
C VAL A 194 18.51 14.18 -9.65
N ILE A 195 17.84 15.04 -8.90
CA ILE A 195 18.18 16.46 -8.76
C ILE A 195 18.39 16.78 -7.29
N ASP A 196 19.49 17.43 -6.96
CA ASP A 196 19.62 18.17 -5.70
C ASP A 196 18.91 19.51 -5.87
N VAL A 197 17.77 19.67 -5.20
CA VAL A 197 16.91 20.86 -5.36
C VAL A 197 17.51 22.11 -4.72
N THR A 198 18.54 21.96 -3.88
CA THR A 198 19.23 23.10 -3.24
C THR A 198 20.29 23.69 -4.15
N THR A 199 21.08 22.82 -4.81
CA THR A 199 22.19 23.26 -5.67
C THR A 199 21.81 23.33 -7.14
N GLY A 200 20.69 22.71 -7.52
CA GLY A 200 20.31 22.49 -8.92
C GLY A 200 21.16 21.44 -9.63
N ALA A 201 22.10 20.78 -8.94
CA ALA A 201 22.93 19.75 -9.53
C ALA A 201 22.06 18.54 -9.94
N GLN A 202 22.28 18.03 -11.15
CA GLN A 202 21.48 16.95 -11.70
C GLN A 202 22.35 15.78 -12.14
N ARG A 203 21.83 14.57 -11.93
CA ARG A 203 22.35 13.33 -12.52
C ARG A 203 21.23 12.63 -13.26
N ARG A 204 21.43 12.36 -14.54
CA ARG A 204 20.54 11.53 -15.34
C ARG A 204 21.15 10.15 -15.52
N LEU A 205 20.37 9.11 -15.25
CA LEU A 205 20.80 7.74 -15.51
C LEU A 205 20.91 7.50 -17.01
N PRO A 206 21.85 6.65 -17.48
CA PRO A 206 21.93 6.36 -18.90
C PRO A 206 20.60 5.77 -19.41
N PRO A 207 20.17 6.12 -20.65
CA PRO A 207 18.96 5.56 -21.24
C PRO A 207 18.92 4.02 -21.19
N GLY A 208 17.75 3.47 -20.92
CA GLY A 208 17.49 2.03 -20.88
C GLY A 208 17.78 1.38 -19.53
N TYR A 209 18.44 2.03 -18.57
CA TYR A 209 18.70 1.46 -17.23
C TYR A 209 17.44 1.19 -16.42
N VAL A 210 16.42 2.00 -16.65
CA VAL A 210 15.09 1.83 -16.08
C VAL A 210 14.07 1.82 -17.21
N ARG A 211 12.89 1.29 -16.92
CA ARG A 211 11.71 1.39 -17.77
C ARG A 211 10.76 2.42 -17.19
N GLY A 212 9.78 2.84 -17.98
CA GLY A 212 8.79 3.78 -17.52
C GLY A 212 8.07 3.33 -16.23
N ASP A 213 7.77 2.05 -16.12
CA ASP A 213 7.08 1.43 -14.99
C ASP A 213 7.99 1.07 -13.80
N THR A 214 9.27 1.47 -13.81
CA THR A 214 10.21 1.20 -12.71
C THR A 214 9.83 2.03 -11.49
N ALA A 215 9.52 1.34 -10.39
CA ALA A 215 9.29 2.00 -9.11
C ALA A 215 10.61 2.53 -8.54
N VAL A 216 10.59 3.77 -8.06
CA VAL A 216 11.79 4.43 -7.53
C VAL A 216 11.57 5.00 -6.14
N ALA A 217 12.64 5.04 -5.36
CA ALA A 217 12.74 5.85 -4.15
C ALA A 217 14.10 6.55 -4.14
N VAL A 218 14.23 7.67 -3.43
CA VAL A 218 15.51 8.36 -3.25
C VAL A 218 15.77 8.57 -1.77
N LEU A 219 17.03 8.41 -1.36
CA LEU A 219 17.49 8.68 0.00
C LEU A 219 18.03 10.12 0.11
N ALA A 220 18.09 10.62 1.34
CA ALA A 220 18.60 11.97 1.65
C ALA A 220 20.10 12.17 1.31
N ASP A 221 20.83 11.09 0.99
CA ASP A 221 22.22 11.13 0.50
C ASP A 221 22.32 11.09 -1.04
N GLY A 222 21.17 11.11 -1.74
CA GLY A 222 21.09 11.05 -3.21
C GLY A 222 21.19 9.64 -3.78
N THR A 223 21.24 8.61 -2.93
CA THR A 223 21.16 7.22 -3.38
C THR A 223 19.78 6.93 -3.94
N LEU A 224 19.75 6.48 -5.20
CA LEU A 224 18.52 6.04 -5.86
C LEU A 224 18.28 4.56 -5.55
N VAL A 225 17.03 4.20 -5.25
CA VAL A 225 16.56 2.83 -5.10
C VAL A 225 15.60 2.52 -6.24
N MET A 226 15.74 1.35 -6.86
CA MET A 226 14.92 0.93 -8.00
C MET A 226 14.61 -0.56 -7.94
N ASP A 227 13.46 -0.96 -8.48
CA ASP A 227 12.96 -2.34 -8.48
C ASP A 227 13.33 -3.13 -9.76
N THR A 228 13.98 -2.46 -10.70
CA THR A 228 14.53 -3.04 -11.92
C THR A 228 15.81 -2.30 -12.30
N SER A 229 16.79 -3.02 -12.83
CA SER A 229 17.97 -2.43 -13.48
C SER A 229 18.24 -3.14 -14.80
N THR A 230 18.59 -2.39 -15.83
CA THR A 230 19.09 -2.96 -17.09
C THR A 230 20.61 -2.97 -17.09
N LEU A 231 21.19 -4.09 -16.66
CA LEU A 231 22.64 -4.34 -16.75
C LEU A 231 22.91 -5.12 -18.03
N ASP A 232 23.86 -4.63 -18.84
CA ASP A 232 24.24 -5.21 -20.14
C ASP A 232 23.11 -5.27 -21.18
N GLY A 233 22.17 -4.33 -21.14
CA GLY A 233 21.05 -4.25 -22.09
C GLY A 233 19.90 -5.24 -21.81
N LEU A 234 19.98 -6.04 -20.74
CA LEU A 234 18.92 -6.95 -20.33
C LEU A 234 18.24 -6.48 -19.05
N PRO A 235 16.89 -6.40 -19.01
CA PRO A 235 16.16 -6.04 -17.80
C PRO A 235 16.39 -7.12 -16.74
N ARG A 236 16.85 -6.70 -15.56
CA ARG A 236 17.04 -7.58 -14.41
C ARG A 236 16.08 -7.15 -13.31
N PRO A 237 15.01 -7.91 -13.07
CA PRO A 237 14.08 -7.65 -11.98
C PRO A 237 14.78 -7.83 -10.63
N GLY A 238 14.58 -6.90 -9.70
CA GLY A 238 15.14 -6.96 -8.36
C GLY A 238 15.37 -5.58 -7.76
N LEU A 239 15.63 -5.54 -6.46
CA LEU A 239 15.93 -4.31 -5.76
C LEU A 239 17.40 -3.94 -5.98
N TYR A 240 17.66 -2.70 -6.42
CA TYR A 240 18.99 -2.13 -6.61
C TYR A 240 19.12 -0.81 -5.86
N THR A 241 20.35 -0.47 -5.48
CA THR A 241 20.73 0.85 -4.97
C THR A 241 21.79 1.47 -5.86
N TRP A 242 21.71 2.77 -6.10
CA TRP A 242 22.66 3.49 -6.92
C TRP A 242 23.08 4.80 -6.25
N PRO A 243 24.13 4.76 -5.41
CA PRO A 243 24.71 5.95 -4.80
C PRO A 243 25.09 7.00 -5.86
N ALA A 244 25.02 8.28 -5.51
CA ALA A 244 25.29 9.37 -6.45
C ALA A 244 26.68 9.29 -7.09
N SER A 245 27.68 8.84 -6.34
CA SER A 245 29.08 8.71 -6.77
C SER A 245 29.41 7.37 -7.43
N ALA A 246 28.50 6.39 -7.39
CA ALA A 246 28.78 5.05 -7.90
C ALA A 246 28.63 4.99 -9.44
N PRO A 247 29.54 4.32 -10.16
CA PRO A 247 29.47 4.21 -11.62
C PRO A 247 28.33 3.29 -12.08
N THR A 248 27.92 2.33 -11.25
CA THR A 248 26.88 1.33 -11.55
C THR A 248 26.00 1.05 -10.33
N PRO A 249 24.76 0.57 -10.54
CA PRO A 249 23.89 0.16 -9.44
C PRO A 249 24.39 -1.14 -8.79
N THR A 250 24.15 -1.26 -7.49
CA THR A 250 24.44 -2.46 -6.69
C THR A 250 23.16 -3.24 -6.44
N PHE A 251 23.20 -4.54 -6.74
CA PHE A 251 22.07 -5.44 -6.47
C PHE A 251 21.91 -5.68 -4.97
N VAL A 252 20.67 -5.60 -4.49
CA VAL A 252 20.32 -5.77 -3.09
C VAL A 252 19.48 -7.03 -2.86
N SER A 253 18.49 -7.30 -3.70
CA SER A 253 17.57 -8.43 -3.47
C SER A 253 16.82 -8.86 -4.73
N ALA A 254 16.70 -10.17 -4.97
CA ALA A 254 15.89 -10.72 -6.07
C ALA A 254 14.37 -10.60 -5.84
N ARG A 255 13.94 -10.26 -4.62
CA ARG A 255 12.53 -10.32 -4.21
C ARG A 255 11.75 -9.01 -4.40
N GLY A 256 12.39 -7.94 -4.86
CA GLY A 256 11.76 -6.63 -5.00
C GLY A 256 11.56 -6.22 -6.46
N SER A 257 10.90 -7.05 -7.27
CA SER A 257 10.61 -6.77 -8.68
C SER A 257 9.16 -6.35 -8.88
N GLY A 258 8.90 -5.30 -9.67
CA GLY A 258 7.56 -4.85 -10.05
C GLY A 258 6.77 -4.31 -8.85
N ALA A 259 7.45 -3.60 -7.96
CA ALA A 259 7.00 -3.36 -6.59
C ALA A 259 7.12 -1.89 -6.22
N THR A 260 6.08 -1.31 -5.59
CA THR A 260 6.20 0.00 -4.93
C THR A 260 7.35 -0.04 -3.92
N VAL A 261 8.27 0.94 -4.01
CA VAL A 261 9.41 1.08 -3.09
C VAL A 261 9.30 2.38 -2.31
N ARG A 262 9.66 2.33 -1.02
CA ARG A 262 9.84 3.50 -0.16
C ARG A 262 11.13 3.34 0.64
N ALA A 263 11.89 4.40 0.81
CA ALA A 263 13.19 4.35 1.47
C ALA A 263 13.40 5.57 2.37
N VAL A 264 13.86 5.34 3.60
CA VAL A 264 14.15 6.40 4.59
C VAL A 264 15.37 5.96 5.40
N GLY A 265 16.36 6.84 5.50
CA GLY A 265 17.64 6.52 6.12
C GLY A 265 18.31 5.32 5.43
N ARG A 266 18.64 4.28 6.18
CA ARG A 266 19.25 3.04 5.64
C ARG A 266 18.24 1.90 5.47
N ARG A 267 16.95 2.19 5.56
CA ARG A 267 15.88 1.19 5.51
C ARG A 267 15.08 1.34 4.22
N ILE A 268 14.78 0.21 3.59
CA ILE A 268 13.96 0.16 2.39
C ILE A 268 12.79 -0.79 2.64
N VAL A 269 11.59 -0.31 2.39
CA VAL A 269 10.37 -1.11 2.36
C VAL A 269 9.91 -1.23 0.92
N PHE A 270 9.54 -2.44 0.51
CA PHE A 270 9.09 -2.70 -0.85
C PHE A 270 7.93 -3.68 -0.88
N GLU A 271 7.08 -3.51 -1.87
CA GLU A 271 5.96 -4.41 -2.13
C GLU A 271 6.46 -5.81 -2.52
N ALA A 272 5.82 -6.82 -1.95
CA ALA A 272 6.00 -8.23 -2.23
C ALA A 272 4.80 -8.96 -1.62
N ASP A 273 4.67 -10.28 -1.81
CA ASP A 273 3.62 -11.06 -1.14
C ASP A 273 4.25 -11.90 0.00
N PRO A 274 4.28 -11.39 1.27
CA PRO A 274 3.86 -10.05 1.74
C PRO A 274 4.96 -8.97 1.61
N PRO A 275 4.65 -7.67 1.85
CA PRO A 275 5.63 -6.57 1.80
C PRO A 275 6.81 -6.82 2.72
N ARG A 276 7.98 -6.26 2.39
CA ARG A 276 9.23 -6.60 3.08
C ARG A 276 10.05 -5.37 3.43
N LEU A 277 10.77 -5.49 4.54
CA LEU A 277 11.80 -4.53 4.96
C LEU A 277 13.17 -5.15 4.69
N ILE A 278 14.08 -4.32 4.19
CA ILE A 278 15.52 -4.57 4.22
C ILE A 278 16.19 -3.37 4.90
N ASP A 279 17.13 -3.67 5.80
CA ASP A 279 18.08 -2.69 6.30
C ASP A 279 19.33 -2.83 5.45
N LEU A 280 19.87 -1.73 4.90
CA LEU A 280 21.04 -1.77 4.02
C LEU A 280 22.32 -2.22 4.75
N ASP A 281 22.33 -2.16 6.09
CA ASP A 281 23.39 -2.74 6.91
C ASP A 281 23.17 -4.23 7.21
N ALA A 282 21.97 -4.75 6.96
CA ALA A 282 21.62 -6.14 7.18
C ALA A 282 21.61 -6.94 5.87
N ALA A 283 22.19 -8.13 5.89
CA ALA A 283 22.20 -9.02 4.72
C ALA A 283 20.84 -9.67 4.39
N THR A 284 19.83 -9.52 5.26
CA THR A 284 18.55 -10.23 5.14
C THR A 284 17.37 -9.29 5.18
N SER A 285 16.45 -9.50 4.26
CA SER A 285 15.13 -8.87 4.28
C SER A 285 14.14 -9.70 5.12
N ARG A 286 13.22 -9.04 5.81
CA ARG A 286 12.14 -9.67 6.60
C ARG A 286 10.76 -9.33 6.03
N ALA A 287 9.83 -10.27 6.15
CA ALA A 287 8.43 -10.04 5.81
C ALA A 287 7.77 -9.11 6.83
N LEU A 288 6.87 -8.25 6.36
CA LEU A 288 6.07 -7.33 7.15
C LEU A 288 4.61 -7.80 7.18
N GLY A 289 3.98 -7.60 8.33
CA GLY A 289 2.57 -7.90 8.52
C GLY A 289 2.20 -7.83 9.99
N ALA A 290 0.90 -7.79 10.26
CA ALA A 290 0.34 -7.81 11.61
C ALA A 290 -0.69 -8.92 11.73
N PRO A 291 -0.89 -9.46 12.94
CA PRO A 291 -2.07 -10.26 13.24
C PRO A 291 -3.34 -9.48 12.88
N GLY A 292 -4.23 -10.10 12.09
CA GLY A 292 -5.48 -9.47 11.71
C GLY A 292 -5.44 -8.66 10.41
N LEU A 293 -4.29 -8.59 9.72
CA LEU A 293 -4.14 -7.89 8.44
C LEU A 293 -4.04 -8.87 7.25
N GLY A 294 -5.10 -9.04 6.48
CA GLY A 294 -5.11 -9.75 5.20
C GLY A 294 -4.63 -8.88 4.03
N LEU A 295 -4.01 -9.49 3.02
CA LEU A 295 -3.37 -8.85 1.85
C LEU A 295 -2.70 -7.51 2.18
N PRO A 296 -1.64 -7.52 3.02
CA PRO A 296 -0.89 -6.31 3.27
C PRO A 296 -0.32 -5.77 1.94
N SER A 297 -0.53 -4.48 1.71
CA SER A 297 0.10 -3.72 0.64
C SER A 297 0.69 -2.44 1.23
N LEU A 298 1.85 -2.04 0.74
CA LEU A 298 2.58 -0.87 1.22
C LEU A 298 1.76 0.42 0.97
N LEU A 299 1.54 1.20 2.04
CA LEU A 299 0.90 2.51 1.94
C LEU A 299 1.92 3.64 2.17
N GLY A 300 2.75 3.53 3.22
CA GLY A 300 3.71 4.56 3.56
C GLY A 300 4.77 4.08 4.54
N PHE A 301 5.86 4.84 4.62
CA PHE A 301 7.02 4.51 5.45
C PHE A 301 7.71 5.80 5.91
N ASP A 302 7.92 5.96 7.21
CA ASP A 302 8.55 7.16 7.81
C ASP A 302 9.96 6.90 8.39
N GLY A 303 10.53 5.71 8.16
CA GLY A 303 11.80 5.27 8.74
C GLY A 303 11.66 4.38 9.97
N ARG A 304 10.65 4.64 10.81
CA ARG A 304 10.36 3.88 12.03
C ARG A 304 9.11 3.02 11.89
N HIS A 305 8.08 3.58 11.30
CA HIS A 305 6.78 2.95 11.11
C HIS A 305 6.53 2.67 9.65
N VAL A 306 5.94 1.52 9.39
CA VAL A 306 5.36 1.19 8.09
C VAL A 306 3.85 1.14 8.22
N ALA A 307 3.15 1.83 7.32
CA ALA A 307 1.73 1.68 7.15
C ALA A 307 1.45 0.69 6.02
N LEU A 308 0.63 -0.31 6.34
CA LEU A 308 0.17 -1.31 5.40
C LEU A 308 -1.35 -1.17 5.26
N ARG A 309 -1.82 -0.99 4.03
CA ARG A 309 -3.24 -1.16 3.72
C ARG A 309 -3.55 -2.64 3.57
N GLY A 310 -4.79 -3.02 3.83
CA GLY A 310 -5.25 -4.38 3.63
C GLY A 310 -6.65 -4.56 4.18
N PHE A 311 -6.99 -5.80 4.52
CA PHE A 311 -8.29 -6.17 5.03
C PHE A 311 -8.16 -6.70 6.45
N SER A 312 -9.02 -6.25 7.34
CA SER A 312 -9.22 -6.89 8.63
C SER A 312 -9.68 -8.34 8.45
N CYS A 313 -9.58 -9.12 9.52
CA CYS A 313 -10.16 -10.45 9.58
C CYS A 313 -11.70 -10.46 9.58
N SER A 314 -12.38 -9.31 9.58
CA SER A 314 -13.81 -9.22 9.27
C SER A 314 -14.11 -8.88 7.81
N GLY A 315 -13.07 -8.62 7.01
CA GLY A 315 -13.18 -8.17 5.63
C GLY A 315 -13.30 -6.65 5.48
N ALA A 316 -13.41 -5.90 6.58
CA ALA A 316 -13.36 -4.44 6.53
C ALA A 316 -11.97 -3.96 6.11
N ARG A 317 -11.87 -2.99 5.22
CA ARG A 317 -10.59 -2.37 4.85
C ARG A 317 -9.98 -1.66 6.04
N GLN A 318 -8.67 -1.73 6.16
CA GLN A 318 -7.95 -1.07 7.24
C GLN A 318 -6.54 -0.66 6.81
N VAL A 319 -6.04 0.40 7.42
CA VAL A 319 -4.62 0.68 7.48
C VAL A 319 -4.11 0.15 8.81
N THR A 320 -3.03 -0.62 8.79
CA THR A 320 -2.34 -1.10 9.99
C THR A 320 -0.93 -0.59 10.01
N VAL A 321 -0.55 0.04 11.11
CA VAL A 321 0.77 0.61 11.31
C VAL A 321 1.60 -0.30 12.20
N LEU A 322 2.82 -0.60 11.76
CA LEU A 322 3.79 -1.40 12.49
C LEU A 322 4.96 -0.51 12.89
N ASP A 323 5.32 -0.50 14.17
CA ASP A 323 6.64 -0.02 14.60
C ASP A 323 7.67 -1.09 14.24
N LEU A 324 8.66 -0.72 13.44
CA LEU A 324 9.69 -1.63 12.94
C LEU A 324 10.75 -1.95 13.99
N ASP A 325 10.90 -1.12 15.02
CA ASP A 325 11.89 -1.34 16.09
C ASP A 325 11.33 -2.20 17.22
N GLU A 326 10.02 -2.47 17.22
CA GLU A 326 9.40 -3.33 18.21
C GLU A 326 9.54 -4.83 17.87
N PRO A 327 9.88 -5.67 18.87
CA PRO A 327 9.95 -7.10 18.66
C PRO A 327 8.56 -7.67 18.44
N THR A 328 8.41 -8.48 17.39
CA THR A 328 7.19 -9.25 17.16
C THR A 328 6.97 -10.22 18.32
N ALA A 329 5.78 -10.22 18.91
CA ALA A 329 5.44 -11.13 20.00
C ALA A 329 5.68 -12.60 19.58
N PRO A 330 6.28 -13.44 20.44
CA PRO A 330 6.51 -14.85 20.12
C PRO A 330 5.22 -15.55 19.70
N GLY A 331 5.23 -16.17 18.52
CA GLY A 331 4.07 -16.89 17.97
C GLY A 331 3.03 -16.02 17.24
N ALA A 332 3.20 -14.69 17.18
CA ALA A 332 2.34 -13.83 16.35
C ALA A 332 2.60 -14.13 14.87
N ALA A 333 1.60 -14.72 14.19
CA ALA A 333 1.66 -14.92 12.76
C ALA A 333 1.30 -13.61 12.04
N PRO A 334 2.15 -13.06 11.16
CA PRO A 334 1.76 -11.94 10.32
C PRO A 334 0.60 -12.38 9.41
N GLY A 335 -0.44 -11.55 9.31
CA GLY A 335 -1.53 -11.75 8.38
C GLY A 335 -2.92 -11.97 9.00
N CYS A 336 -3.93 -12.10 8.14
CA CYS A 336 -5.07 -13.00 8.34
C CYS A 336 -4.79 -14.30 7.57
N PRO A 337 -3.96 -15.23 8.08
CA PRO A 337 -3.58 -16.42 7.33
C PRO A 337 -4.72 -17.44 7.37
N VAL A 338 -5.85 -17.12 6.76
CA VAL A 338 -6.89 -18.12 6.50
C VAL A 338 -6.38 -19.01 5.38
N ARG A 339 -5.94 -20.22 5.71
CA ARG A 339 -5.49 -21.22 4.73
C ARG A 339 -6.58 -22.25 4.53
N PHE A 340 -6.98 -22.46 3.29
CA PHE A 340 -7.82 -23.59 2.91
C PHE A 340 -6.99 -24.85 2.74
N ASP A 341 -7.53 -25.99 3.15
CA ASP A 341 -6.87 -27.29 3.05
C ASP A 341 -6.93 -27.92 1.65
N GLN A 342 -7.77 -27.39 0.76
CA GLN A 342 -8.04 -27.94 -0.56
C GLN A 342 -8.04 -26.84 -1.60
N THR A 343 -7.42 -27.06 -2.76
CA THR A 343 -7.39 -26.16 -3.91
C THR A 343 -8.58 -26.31 -4.85
N SER A 344 -9.61 -27.07 -4.45
CA SER A 344 -10.87 -27.12 -5.18
C SER A 344 -12.06 -27.39 -4.27
N LEU A 345 -13.22 -26.88 -4.67
CA LEU A 345 -14.48 -27.02 -3.97
C LEU A 345 -15.50 -27.71 -4.86
N ARG A 346 -15.84 -28.94 -4.50
CA ARG A 346 -16.89 -29.71 -5.18
C ARG A 346 -18.23 -29.52 -4.48
N PHE A 347 -19.20 -28.96 -5.20
CA PHE A 347 -20.55 -28.78 -4.68
C PHE A 347 -21.38 -30.05 -4.84
N ASP A 348 -21.98 -30.52 -3.75
CA ASP A 348 -22.89 -31.65 -3.74
C ASP A 348 -24.24 -31.32 -4.43
N ARG A 349 -25.17 -32.30 -4.46
CA ARG A 349 -26.53 -32.10 -5.00
C ARG A 349 -27.33 -31.03 -4.24
N SER A 350 -27.08 -30.85 -2.94
CA SER A 350 -27.72 -29.82 -2.12
C SER A 350 -27.22 -28.40 -2.44
N GLY A 351 -26.09 -28.30 -3.14
CA GLY A 351 -25.44 -27.04 -3.49
C GLY A 351 -24.53 -26.56 -2.37
N ARG A 352 -23.97 -27.49 -1.60
CA ARG A 352 -23.00 -27.22 -0.54
C ARG A 352 -21.65 -27.81 -0.88
N ALA A 353 -20.59 -27.10 -0.51
CA ALA A 353 -19.21 -27.61 -0.55
C ALA A 353 -18.58 -27.40 0.83
N HIS A 354 -17.69 -28.30 1.22
CA HIS A 354 -16.99 -28.25 2.49
C HIS A 354 -15.49 -28.19 2.25
N THR A 355 -14.79 -27.39 3.04
CA THR A 355 -13.32 -27.31 3.08
C THR A 355 -12.90 -26.99 4.51
N ARG A 356 -11.68 -27.31 4.91
CA ARG A 356 -11.16 -26.87 6.20
C ARG A 356 -10.33 -25.62 6.02
N VAL A 357 -10.47 -24.72 6.99
CA VAL A 357 -9.76 -23.45 7.06
C VAL A 357 -9.00 -23.36 8.37
N LEU A 358 -7.76 -22.93 8.27
CA LEU A 358 -6.86 -22.64 9.39
C LEU A 358 -6.70 -21.14 9.49
N CYS A 359 -6.89 -20.53 10.66
CA CYS A 359 -6.51 -19.13 10.88
C CYS A 359 -5.92 -18.98 12.28
N ALA A 360 -4.62 -18.70 12.35
CA ALA A 360 -3.90 -18.58 13.62
C ALA A 360 -4.42 -17.43 14.51
N ASN A 361 -4.91 -16.36 13.87
CA ASN A 361 -5.30 -15.13 14.56
C ASN A 361 -6.81 -15.03 14.84
N GLY A 362 -7.59 -16.05 14.46
CA GLY A 362 -9.05 -15.96 14.41
C GLY A 362 -9.54 -15.08 13.26
N CYS A 363 -10.74 -15.36 12.74
CA CYS A 363 -11.29 -14.65 11.59
C CYS A 363 -12.81 -14.73 11.55
N ARG A 364 -13.49 -13.60 11.34
CA ARG A 364 -14.96 -13.50 11.30
C ARG A 364 -15.41 -12.78 10.03
N ALA A 365 -15.39 -13.48 8.90
CA ALA A 365 -15.67 -12.89 7.59
C ALA A 365 -16.79 -13.61 6.85
N GLN A 366 -17.41 -12.93 5.90
CA GLN A 366 -18.18 -13.60 4.85
C GLN A 366 -17.26 -13.85 3.66
N VAL A 367 -17.12 -15.12 3.28
CA VAL A 367 -16.33 -15.52 2.11
C VAL A 367 -17.28 -15.70 0.93
N SER A 368 -16.96 -15.10 -0.20
CA SER A 368 -17.73 -15.21 -1.43
C SER A 368 -16.86 -15.78 -2.55
N LEU A 369 -17.39 -16.75 -3.31
CA LEU A 369 -16.79 -17.19 -4.56
C LEU A 369 -17.49 -16.45 -5.70
N VAL A 370 -16.72 -15.81 -6.59
CA VAL A 370 -17.25 -15.04 -7.72
C VAL A 370 -16.88 -15.71 -9.05
N GLU A 371 -17.74 -15.55 -10.05
CA GLU A 371 -17.50 -16.01 -11.42
C GLU A 371 -16.55 -15.03 -12.13
N GLN A 372 -15.36 -15.48 -12.52
CA GLN A 372 -14.44 -14.71 -13.37
C GLN A 372 -14.74 -15.00 -14.85
N SER A 373 -14.84 -13.94 -15.67
CA SER A 373 -14.86 -14.06 -17.13
C SER A 373 -13.44 -14.28 -17.64
N THR A 374 -13.24 -15.31 -18.47
CA THR A 374 -11.92 -15.82 -18.85
C THR A 374 -11.13 -14.97 -19.85
N GLU A 375 -11.60 -13.80 -20.30
CA GLU A 375 -11.00 -13.19 -21.50
C GLU A 375 -10.47 -11.76 -21.46
N GLN A 376 -10.74 -10.88 -20.47
CA GLN A 376 -10.09 -9.54 -20.54
C GLN A 376 -10.21 -8.61 -19.32
N ARG A 377 -10.98 -8.96 -18.27
CA ARG A 377 -11.20 -8.06 -17.14
C ARG A 377 -11.22 -8.82 -15.81
N PRO A 378 -10.20 -8.69 -14.95
CA PRO A 378 -10.24 -9.20 -13.59
C PRO A 378 -11.45 -8.65 -12.84
N CYS A 379 -12.03 -9.46 -11.96
CA CYS A 379 -13.11 -9.08 -11.03
C CYS A 379 -12.69 -8.04 -9.97
N ASP A 380 -11.48 -7.52 -10.09
CA ASP A 380 -10.75 -6.82 -9.02
C ASP A 380 -10.79 -5.31 -9.28
N ALA A 381 -11.15 -4.92 -10.49
CA ALA A 381 -11.66 -3.60 -10.81
C ALA A 381 -13.19 -3.67 -10.76
N LEU A 382 -13.81 -2.98 -9.80
CA LEU A 382 -14.99 -2.21 -10.20
C LEU A 382 -14.53 -1.47 -11.46
N ASP A 383 -15.21 -1.64 -12.59
CA ASP A 383 -15.00 -0.68 -13.66
C ASP A 383 -15.20 0.73 -13.07
N ASP A 384 -14.54 1.75 -13.61
CA ASP A 384 -14.63 3.14 -13.11
C ASP A 384 -16.08 3.70 -13.08
N THR A 385 -17.05 2.89 -13.51
CA THR A 385 -18.48 3.16 -13.53
C THR A 385 -19.28 2.44 -12.43
N GLY A 386 -18.71 1.46 -11.72
CA GLY A 386 -19.39 0.68 -10.67
C GLY A 386 -20.59 -0.15 -11.15
N THR A 387 -20.71 -0.44 -12.45
CA THR A 387 -21.95 -0.96 -13.05
C THR A 387 -21.98 -2.48 -13.24
N HIS A 388 -20.85 -3.19 -13.13
CA HIS A 388 -20.79 -4.63 -13.37
C HIS A 388 -20.43 -5.42 -12.10
N PRO A 389 -21.38 -5.69 -11.19
CA PRO A 389 -21.11 -6.44 -9.98
C PRO A 389 -20.72 -7.88 -10.32
N CYS A 390 -19.56 -8.30 -9.81
CA CYS A 390 -19.09 -9.68 -9.93
C CYS A 390 -20.15 -10.66 -9.44
N ARG A 391 -20.49 -11.64 -10.28
CA ARG A 391 -21.55 -12.60 -9.96
C ARG A 391 -21.07 -13.56 -8.88
N THR A 392 -21.58 -13.39 -7.67
CA THR A 392 -21.30 -14.33 -6.58
C THR A 392 -21.95 -15.69 -6.85
N VAL A 393 -21.16 -16.75 -6.92
CA VAL A 393 -21.55 -18.15 -7.18
C VAL A 393 -21.83 -18.89 -5.88
N ALA A 394 -21.04 -18.67 -4.84
CA ALA A 394 -21.23 -19.30 -3.53
C ALA A 394 -20.82 -18.37 -2.39
N ARG A 395 -21.36 -18.64 -1.18
CA ARG A 395 -21.04 -17.89 0.04
C ARG A 395 -20.79 -18.84 1.20
N ALA A 396 -19.88 -18.46 2.10
CA ALA A 396 -19.66 -19.11 3.38
C ALA A 396 -19.50 -18.05 4.48
N ARG A 397 -19.84 -18.42 5.72
CA ARG A 397 -19.53 -17.60 6.90
C ARG A 397 -18.37 -18.23 7.65
N LEU A 398 -17.29 -17.48 7.74
CA LEU A 398 -16.10 -17.82 8.51
C LEU A 398 -16.27 -17.27 9.93
N ASN A 399 -16.18 -18.14 10.92
CA ASN A 399 -16.18 -17.75 12.34
C ASN A 399 -15.17 -18.61 13.08
N LEU A 400 -13.91 -18.18 13.01
CA LEU A 400 -12.77 -18.81 13.65
C LEU A 400 -12.41 -18.01 14.90
N PRO A 401 -12.45 -18.61 16.11
CA PRO A 401 -11.93 -17.95 17.30
C PRO A 401 -10.41 -17.79 17.19
N SER A 402 -9.86 -16.77 17.87
CA SER A 402 -8.41 -16.66 18.07
C SER A 402 -7.98 -17.75 19.06
N THR A 403 -7.23 -18.74 18.62
CA THR A 403 -6.69 -19.79 19.51
C THR A 403 -5.22 -20.03 19.20
N ALA A 404 -4.39 -20.15 20.26
CA ALA A 404 -2.96 -20.46 20.13
C ALA A 404 -2.70 -21.79 19.41
N THR A 405 -3.68 -22.71 19.41
CA THR A 405 -3.66 -23.93 18.62
C THR A 405 -4.43 -23.74 17.32
N ALA A 406 -3.71 -23.76 16.19
CA ALA A 406 -4.28 -23.69 14.85
C ALA A 406 -5.03 -24.99 14.51
N HIS A 407 -6.25 -25.15 15.00
CA HIS A 407 -7.11 -26.25 14.58
C HIS A 407 -7.87 -25.88 13.31
N ALA A 408 -7.73 -26.69 12.27
CA ALA A 408 -8.50 -26.54 11.05
C ALA A 408 -9.99 -26.71 11.35
N ARG A 409 -10.82 -25.76 10.89
CA ARG A 409 -12.29 -25.81 11.07
C ARG A 409 -12.97 -26.01 9.73
N THR A 410 -14.02 -26.81 9.70
CA THR A 410 -14.83 -27.00 8.49
C THR A 410 -15.63 -25.73 8.19
N LEU A 411 -15.40 -25.16 7.00
CA LEU A 411 -16.19 -24.11 6.39
C LEU A 411 -17.15 -24.72 5.36
N THR A 412 -18.40 -24.27 5.35
CA THR A 412 -19.40 -24.72 4.40
C THR A 412 -19.79 -23.59 3.47
N PHE A 413 -19.53 -23.77 2.18
CA PHE A 413 -20.03 -22.92 1.11
C PHE A 413 -21.42 -23.37 0.69
N ALA A 414 -22.30 -22.40 0.42
CA ALA A 414 -23.61 -22.61 -0.16
C ALA A 414 -23.74 -21.85 -1.47
N LEU A 415 -24.24 -22.52 -2.52
CA LEU A 415 -24.48 -21.89 -3.81
C LEU A 415 -25.56 -20.80 -3.70
N THR A 416 -25.28 -19.64 -4.28
CA THR A 416 -26.27 -18.59 -4.52
C THR A 416 -27.28 -19.03 -5.59
N GLY A 417 -28.27 -18.19 -5.88
CA GLY A 417 -29.17 -18.42 -7.03
C GLY A 417 -28.39 -18.52 -8.35
N THR A 418 -27.34 -17.73 -8.51
CA THR A 418 -26.46 -17.75 -9.69
C THR A 418 -25.65 -19.04 -9.76
N GLY A 419 -25.00 -19.46 -8.68
CA GLY A 419 -24.25 -20.71 -8.68
C GLY A 419 -25.12 -21.95 -8.91
N ARG A 420 -26.36 -21.95 -8.42
CA ARG A 420 -27.31 -23.03 -8.71
C ARG A 420 -27.69 -23.08 -10.20
N ARG A 421 -27.84 -21.93 -10.86
CA ARG A 421 -28.09 -21.87 -12.31
C ARG A 421 -26.89 -22.38 -13.10
N LEU A 422 -25.67 -21.97 -12.73
CA LEU A 422 -24.43 -22.45 -13.36
C LEU A 422 -24.31 -23.97 -13.22
N ARG A 423 -24.50 -24.52 -12.02
CA ARG A 423 -24.48 -25.98 -11.81
C ARG A 423 -25.52 -26.74 -12.63
N ARG A 424 -26.71 -26.17 -12.86
CA ARG A 424 -27.74 -26.79 -13.72
C ARG A 424 -27.33 -26.82 -15.19
N ARG A 425 -26.59 -25.80 -15.66
CA ARG A 425 -26.07 -25.76 -17.03
C ARG A 425 -24.95 -26.78 -17.24
N ASN A 426 -24.11 -27.01 -16.22
CA ASN A 426 -22.93 -27.86 -16.31
C ASN A 426 -23.18 -29.30 -15.79
N ALA A 427 -24.26 -29.95 -16.24
CA ALA A 427 -24.54 -31.37 -15.94
C ALA A 427 -24.46 -31.78 -14.45
N HIS A 428 -24.84 -30.89 -13.53
CA HIS A 428 -24.84 -31.09 -12.07
C HIS A 428 -23.48 -31.16 -11.37
N THR A 429 -22.37 -30.92 -12.07
CA THR A 429 -21.05 -30.78 -11.46
C THR A 429 -20.61 -29.32 -11.51
N LEU A 430 -20.29 -28.77 -10.34
CA LEU A 430 -19.59 -27.50 -10.23
C LEU A 430 -18.34 -27.78 -9.40
N ASP A 431 -17.20 -27.83 -10.06
CA ASP A 431 -15.89 -27.85 -9.43
C ASP A 431 -15.31 -26.45 -9.54
N VAL A 432 -15.11 -25.82 -8.39
CA VAL A 432 -14.46 -24.51 -8.33
C VAL A 432 -13.04 -24.78 -7.89
N ARG A 433 -12.09 -24.75 -8.83
CA ARG A 433 -10.68 -24.68 -8.44
C ARG A 433 -10.45 -23.35 -7.76
N THR A 434 -9.56 -23.34 -6.81
CA THR A 434 -9.20 -22.20 -6.00
C THR A 434 -7.68 -22.20 -5.92
N SER A 435 -7.06 -21.20 -6.51
CA SER A 435 -5.61 -20.99 -6.44
C SER A 435 -5.25 -20.45 -5.05
N PHE A 436 -5.17 -21.33 -4.05
CA PHE A 436 -4.83 -20.96 -2.67
C PHE A 436 -3.33 -20.83 -2.41
N GLY A 437 -2.61 -20.15 -3.31
CA GLY A 437 -1.28 -19.65 -2.99
C GLY A 437 -1.40 -18.25 -2.39
N GLY A 438 -1.40 -18.11 -1.06
CA GLY A 438 -1.26 -16.81 -0.35
C GLY A 438 -2.40 -16.43 0.63
N ASN A 439 -2.09 -15.49 1.52
CA ASN A 439 -2.97 -14.99 2.59
C ASN A 439 -4.21 -14.25 2.03
N PHE A 440 -5.31 -14.21 2.81
CA PHE A 440 -6.64 -13.74 2.35
C PHE A 440 -6.75 -12.24 2.05
N GLY A 441 -7.51 -11.92 1.01
CA GLY A 441 -8.13 -10.64 0.64
C GLY A 441 -8.62 -10.74 -0.82
N LEU A 442 -9.56 -9.89 -1.22
CA LEU A 442 -10.59 -10.23 -2.22
C LEU A 442 -10.11 -10.46 -3.66
N ALA A 443 -10.71 -11.50 -4.26
CA ALA A 443 -10.48 -12.10 -5.56
C ALA A 443 -9.10 -12.76 -5.78
N ARG A 444 -9.05 -14.09 -5.59
CA ARG A 444 -8.01 -14.95 -6.15
C ARG A 444 -8.63 -16.15 -6.85
N HIS A 445 -7.96 -16.53 -7.92
CA HIS A 445 -8.50 -17.18 -9.11
C HIS A 445 -9.10 -18.54 -8.83
N GLY A 446 -10.26 -18.76 -9.43
CA GLY A 446 -10.78 -20.08 -9.67
C GLY A 446 -11.10 -20.28 -11.14
N GLU A 447 -10.31 -21.13 -11.80
CA GLU A 447 -10.66 -21.60 -13.13
C GLU A 447 -11.87 -22.54 -12.97
N LEU A 448 -13.03 -22.12 -13.49
CA LEU A 448 -14.15 -23.02 -13.71
C LEU A 448 -13.77 -23.93 -14.87
N ARG A 449 -13.14 -25.07 -14.58
CA ARG A 449 -12.95 -26.08 -15.61
C ARG A 449 -14.21 -26.91 -15.74
N GLU A 450 -14.73 -26.93 -16.95
CA GLU A 450 -15.66 -27.92 -17.43
C GLU A 450 -14.99 -29.30 -17.29
N VAL A 451 -15.44 -30.11 -16.33
CA VAL A 451 -15.09 -31.53 -16.29
C VAL A 451 -16.19 -32.23 -17.05
N ALA A 452 -15.97 -32.40 -18.36
CA ALA A 452 -16.70 -33.40 -19.12
C ALA A 452 -16.42 -34.77 -18.47
N LEU A 453 -17.48 -35.47 -18.07
CA LEU A 453 -17.40 -36.86 -17.63
C LEU A 453 -17.26 -37.78 -18.83
#